data_AF-A0A2V7PID0-F1
#
_entry.id   AF-A0A2V7PID0-F1
#
_cell.length_a   1.000
_cell.length_b   1.000
_cell.length_c   1.000
_cell.angle_alpha   90.00
_cell.angle_beta   90.00
_cell.angle_gamma   90.00
#
_symmetry.space_group_name_H-M   'P 1'
#
loop_
_entity.id
_entity.type
_entity.pdbx_description
1 polymer ?
#
loop_
_entity_poly.entity_id
_entity_poly.type
_entity_poly.pdbx_seq_one_letter_code
_entity_poly.pdbx_strand_id
1 'polypeptide(L)'
;MGLPLGLLLLLQQPIIVDGHIDTPQRMLDMRTDVSSRLPDGHIDVPRMQEGGLTAAFFSIWVDARYAAANGGAFRRALDLIGAVRALADTNPLVELATTADEVRAAAARGT
;
A
#
# COMPACT_ATOMS: atom_id res chain seq x y z
N MET A 1 33.81 -10.14 16.97
CA MET A 1 33.27 -9.21 15.95
C MET A 1 31.82 -9.57 15.74
N GLY A 2 30.88 -8.79 16.29
CA GLY A 2 29.44 -9.03 16.12
C GLY A 2 28.98 -8.57 14.74
N LEU A 3 27.93 -9.21 14.21
CA LEU A 3 27.30 -8.75 12.98
C LEU A 3 26.74 -7.33 13.19
N PRO A 4 26.79 -6.44 12.19
CA PRO A 4 26.22 -5.09 12.30
C PRO A 4 24.71 -5.18 12.55
N LEU A 5 24.16 -4.25 13.34
CA LEU A 5 22.75 -4.24 13.74
C LEU A 5 21.79 -4.32 12.54
N GLY A 6 22.11 -3.64 11.44
CA GLY A 6 21.34 -3.71 10.19
C GLY A 6 21.27 -5.12 9.60
N LEU A 7 22.37 -5.89 9.67
CA LEU A 7 22.39 -7.28 9.22
C LEU A 7 21.65 -8.19 10.19
N LEU A 8 21.73 -7.94 11.51
CA LEU A 8 20.91 -8.66 12.50
C LEU A 8 19.41 -8.44 12.26
N LEU A 9 18.99 -7.21 11.98
CA LEU A 9 17.60 -6.89 11.68
C LEU A 9 17.12 -7.58 10.41
N LEU A 10 17.92 -7.58 9.33
CA LEU A 10 17.60 -8.31 8.10
C LEU A 10 17.49 -9.82 8.32
N LEU A 11 18.36 -10.40 9.14
CA LEU A 11 18.31 -11.81 9.51
C LEU A 11 17.07 -12.16 10.37
N GLN A 12 16.41 -11.17 10.96
CA GLN A 12 15.18 -11.35 11.75
C GLN A 12 13.88 -11.23 10.94
N GLN A 13 13.97 -11.00 9.61
CA GLN A 13 12.79 -10.79 8.75
C GLN A 13 11.80 -9.76 9.35
N PRO A 14 12.21 -8.49 9.43
CA PRO A 14 11.44 -7.49 10.14
C PRO A 14 10.16 -7.16 9.35
N ILE A 15 9.06 -6.91 10.06
CA ILE A 15 7.86 -6.32 9.46
C ILE A 15 8.16 -4.86 9.16
N ILE A 16 8.22 -4.50 7.88
CA ILE A 16 8.43 -3.12 7.42
C ILE A 16 7.07 -2.54 7.05
N VAL A 17 6.73 -1.40 7.67
CA VAL A 17 5.47 -0.71 7.42
C VAL A 17 5.74 0.71 6.94
N ASP A 18 5.20 1.05 5.77
CA ASP A 18 5.17 2.43 5.29
C ASP A 18 3.90 3.13 5.80
N GLY A 19 4.08 4.27 6.44
CA GLY A 19 3.00 5.05 7.04
C GLY A 19 2.22 5.93 6.06
N HIS A 20 2.66 6.09 4.81
CA HIS A 20 1.99 6.97 3.85
C HIS A 20 2.37 6.70 2.38
N ILE A 21 1.44 6.15 1.61
CA ILE A 21 1.61 5.91 0.17
C ILE A 21 0.49 6.57 -0.65
N ASP A 22 0.84 7.53 -1.50
CA ASP A 22 -0.10 8.29 -2.36
C ASP A 22 -0.50 7.60 -3.68
N THR A 23 -0.04 6.37 -3.91
CA THR A 23 -0.36 5.55 -5.08
C THR A 23 -1.86 5.39 -5.39
N PRO A 24 -2.82 5.42 -4.43
CA PRO A 24 -4.25 5.30 -4.74
C PRO A 24 -4.76 6.33 -5.76
N GLN A 25 -4.15 7.52 -5.82
CA GLN A 25 -4.50 8.51 -6.83
C GLN A 25 -4.20 8.02 -8.25
N ARG A 26 -3.07 7.35 -8.47
CA ARG A 26 -2.71 6.76 -9.77
C ARG A 26 -3.63 5.59 -10.12
N MET A 27 -3.96 4.75 -9.15
CA MET A 27 -4.91 3.65 -9.33
C MET A 27 -6.28 4.16 -9.76
N LEU A 28 -6.76 5.24 -9.15
CA LEU A 28 -8.07 5.83 -9.45
C LEU A 28 -8.08 6.65 -10.74
N ASP A 29 -7.19 7.64 -10.87
CA ASP A 29 -7.23 8.63 -11.95
C ASP A 29 -6.65 8.11 -13.25
N MET A 30 -5.55 7.37 -13.15
CA MET A 30 -4.81 6.85 -14.31
C MET A 30 -5.17 5.39 -14.61
N ARG A 31 -6.01 4.76 -13.77
CA ARG A 31 -6.33 3.33 -13.84
C ARG A 31 -5.06 2.46 -13.86
N THR A 32 -4.03 2.91 -13.14
CA THR A 32 -2.76 2.19 -13.06
C THR A 32 -2.95 0.88 -12.29
N ASP A 33 -2.65 -0.24 -12.94
CA ASP A 33 -2.59 -1.54 -12.28
C ASP A 33 -1.24 -1.71 -11.58
N VAL A 34 -1.25 -1.54 -10.26
CA VAL A 34 -0.06 -1.70 -9.42
C VAL A 34 0.24 -3.16 -9.07
N SER A 35 -0.60 -4.10 -9.53
CA SER A 35 -0.38 -5.55 -9.32
C SER A 35 0.80 -6.08 -10.14
N SER A 36 1.17 -5.38 -11.21
CA SER A 36 2.28 -5.73 -12.10
C SER A 36 3.39 -4.67 -12.04
N ARG A 37 4.59 -5.02 -12.51
CA ARG A 37 5.73 -4.11 -12.51
C ARG A 37 5.41 -2.89 -13.36
N LEU A 38 5.59 -1.70 -12.79
CA LEU A 38 5.41 -0.45 -13.50
C LEU A 38 6.74 0.09 -14.06
N PRO A 39 6.71 0.74 -15.24
CA PRO A 39 7.88 1.39 -15.83
C PRO A 39 8.30 2.65 -15.06
N ASP A 40 7.39 3.24 -14.27
CA ASP A 40 7.58 4.45 -13.48
C ASP A 40 6.93 4.33 -12.10
N GLY A 41 7.15 5.35 -11.25
CA GLY A 41 6.64 5.38 -9.88
C GLY A 41 7.52 4.62 -8.88
N HIS A 42 7.11 4.67 -7.61
CA HIS A 42 7.87 4.07 -6.50
C HIS A 42 7.26 2.77 -5.99
N ILE A 43 5.95 2.56 -6.19
CA ILE A 43 5.18 1.47 -5.60
C ILE A 43 4.47 0.69 -6.69
N ASP A 44 4.78 -0.60 -6.74
CA ASP A 44 4.03 -1.68 -7.38
C ASP A 44 4.24 -2.94 -6.55
N VAL A 45 3.34 -3.93 -6.65
CA VAL A 45 3.39 -5.16 -5.84
C VAL A 45 4.73 -5.89 -5.98
N PRO A 46 5.30 -6.06 -7.19
CA PRO A 46 6.65 -6.62 -7.32
C PRO A 46 7.75 -5.83 -6.58
N ARG A 47 7.73 -4.49 -6.64
CA ARG A 47 8.69 -3.65 -5.88
C ARG A 47 8.49 -3.78 -4.37
N MET A 48 7.26 -3.88 -3.90
CA MET A 48 6.96 -4.08 -2.48
C MET A 48 7.57 -5.41 -1.99
N GLN A 49 7.35 -6.49 -2.73
CA GLN A 49 7.91 -7.81 -2.40
C GLN A 49 9.44 -7.82 -2.45
N GLU A 50 10.04 -7.30 -3.52
CA GLU A 50 11.50 -7.25 -3.68
C GLU A 50 12.19 -6.33 -2.65
N GLY A 51 11.52 -5.23 -2.28
CA GLY A 51 12.00 -4.29 -1.27
C GLY A 51 11.75 -4.73 0.17
N GLY A 52 11.01 -5.83 0.39
CA GLY A 52 10.65 -6.32 1.71
C GLY A 52 9.62 -5.45 2.46
N LEU A 53 8.84 -4.63 1.73
CA LEU A 53 7.76 -3.85 2.33
C LEU A 53 6.59 -4.78 2.68
N THR A 54 6.32 -4.94 3.98
CA THR A 54 5.30 -5.87 4.47
C THR A 54 3.90 -5.27 4.45
N ALA A 55 3.75 -4.00 4.83
CA ALA A 55 2.45 -3.34 4.86
C ALA A 55 2.57 -1.86 4.49
N ALA A 56 1.48 -1.32 3.94
CA ALA A 56 1.41 0.07 3.53
C ALA A 56 0.10 0.71 3.98
N PHE A 57 0.19 1.90 4.54
CA PHE A 57 -0.95 2.79 4.68
C PHE A 57 -1.16 3.55 3.36
N PHE A 58 -2.06 3.02 2.54
CA PHE A 58 -2.51 3.70 1.32
C PHE A 58 -3.34 4.94 1.67
N SER A 59 -2.84 6.10 1.26
CA SER A 59 -3.39 7.41 1.58
C SER A 59 -4.71 7.66 0.85
N ILE A 60 -5.76 7.94 1.60
CA ILE A 60 -7.03 8.45 1.09
C ILE A 60 -6.98 9.99 1.13
N TRP A 61 -6.02 10.54 0.40
CA TRP A 61 -5.83 11.98 0.31
C TRP A 61 -6.75 12.60 -0.74
N VAL A 62 -7.44 13.67 -0.36
CA VAL A 62 -8.37 14.40 -1.21
C VAL A 62 -7.86 15.82 -1.41
N ASP A 63 -7.51 16.15 -2.65
CA ASP A 63 -7.13 17.52 -3.02
C ASP A 63 -8.26 18.52 -2.71
N ALA A 64 -7.91 19.71 -2.22
CA ALA A 64 -8.85 20.77 -1.87
C ALA A 64 -9.78 21.17 -3.04
N ARG A 65 -9.36 20.98 -4.30
CA ARG A 65 -10.17 21.24 -5.48
C ARG A 65 -11.50 20.48 -5.48
N TYR A 66 -11.57 19.30 -4.85
CA TYR A 66 -12.80 18.51 -4.77
C TYR A 66 -13.82 19.08 -3.77
N ALA A 67 -13.41 19.98 -2.88
CA ALA A 67 -14.31 20.64 -1.93
C ALA A 67 -15.19 21.72 -2.58
N ALA A 68 -14.84 22.19 -3.79
CA ALA A 68 -15.61 23.20 -4.50
C ALA A 68 -17.01 22.71 -4.92
N ALA A 69 -17.15 21.40 -5.16
CA ALA A 69 -18.45 20.77 -5.41
C ALA A 69 -19.06 20.29 -4.10
N ASN A 70 -20.37 20.52 -3.91
CA ASN A 70 -21.08 20.02 -2.74
C ASN A 70 -20.96 18.48 -2.67
N GLY A 71 -20.38 17.96 -1.58
CA GLY A 71 -20.12 16.53 -1.40
C GLY A 71 -18.96 15.96 -2.24
N GLY A 72 -18.25 16.77 -3.03
CA GLY A 72 -17.20 16.28 -3.94
C GLY A 72 -16.03 15.65 -3.19
N ALA A 73 -15.59 16.24 -2.08
CA ALA A 73 -14.52 15.67 -1.25
C ALA A 73 -14.90 14.31 -0.65
N PHE A 74 -16.14 14.17 -0.17
CA PHE A 74 -16.65 12.90 0.36
C PHE A 74 -16.70 11.83 -0.72
N ARG A 75 -17.25 12.16 -1.89
CA ARG A 75 -17.30 11.21 -3.00
C ARG A 75 -15.91 10.77 -3.44
N ARG A 76 -14.96 11.70 -3.51
CA ARG A 76 -13.57 11.42 -3.85
C ARG A 76 -12.90 10.47 -2.86
N ALA A 77 -13.12 10.68 -1.56
CA ALA A 77 -12.61 9.78 -0.53
C ALA A 77 -13.15 8.35 -0.71
N LEU A 78 -14.46 8.20 -0.99
CA LEU A 78 -15.06 6.90 -1.25
C LEU A 78 -14.49 6.23 -2.50
N ASP A 79 -14.27 6.97 -3.59
CA ASP A 79 -13.70 6.41 -4.82
C ASP A 79 -12.24 5.93 -4.59
N LEU A 80 -11.44 6.66 -3.81
CA LEU A 80 -10.08 6.25 -3.43
C LEU A 80 -10.09 5.00 -2.53
N ILE A 81 -11.00 4.92 -1.55
CA ILE A 81 -11.20 3.71 -0.73
C ILE A 81 -11.57 2.53 -1.62
N GLY A 82 -12.44 2.76 -2.61
CA GLY A 82 -12.83 1.76 -3.59
C GLY A 82 -11.64 1.24 -4.40
N ALA A 83 -10.74 2.13 -4.84
CA ALA A 83 -9.54 1.74 -5.57
C ALA A 83 -8.60 0.84 -4.73
N VAL A 84 -8.37 1.20 -3.46
CA VAL A 84 -7.53 0.39 -2.55
C VAL A 84 -8.16 -0.99 -2.29
N ARG A 85 -9.48 -1.03 -2.02
CA ARG A 85 -10.20 -2.31 -1.83
C ARG A 85 -10.13 -3.18 -3.08
N ALA A 86 -10.33 -2.60 -4.26
CA ALA A 86 -10.30 -3.32 -5.52
C ALA A 86 -8.93 -4.00 -5.78
N LEU A 87 -7.82 -3.41 -5.31
CA LEU A 87 -6.51 -4.07 -5.39
C LEU A 87 -6.48 -5.34 -4.52
N ALA A 88 -6.90 -5.25 -3.26
CA ALA A 88 -6.94 -6.40 -2.37
C ALA A 88 -7.95 -7.48 -2.83
N ASP A 89 -9.08 -7.06 -3.39
CA ASP A 89 -10.12 -7.98 -3.85
C ASP A 89 -9.73 -8.74 -5.12
N THR A 90 -8.83 -8.18 -5.95
CA THR A 90 -8.47 -8.76 -7.25
C THR A 90 -7.06 -9.33 -7.33
N ASN A 91 -6.20 -9.07 -6.34
CA ASN A 91 -4.82 -9.54 -6.31
C ASN A 91 -4.60 -10.55 -5.18
N PRO A 92 -4.28 -11.83 -5.47
CA PRO A 92 -4.07 -12.85 -4.44
C PRO A 92 -2.80 -12.66 -3.60
N LEU A 93 -1.93 -11.73 -3.98
CA LEU A 93 -0.67 -11.41 -3.28
C LEU A 93 -0.81 -10.21 -2.33
N VAL A 94 -2.00 -9.64 -2.20
CA VAL A 94 -2.26 -8.47 -1.35
C VAL A 94 -3.54 -8.71 -0.58
N GLU A 95 -3.57 -8.35 0.69
CA GLU A 95 -4.78 -8.39 1.50
C GLU A 95 -4.98 -7.07 2.27
N LEU A 96 -6.24 -6.77 2.61
CA LEU A 96 -6.57 -5.61 3.44
C LEU A 96 -6.38 -5.95 4.92
N ALA A 97 -5.54 -5.17 5.61
CA ALA A 97 -5.41 -5.21 7.06
C ALA A 97 -5.89 -3.89 7.68
N THR A 98 -6.66 -4.00 8.76
CA THR A 98 -7.21 -2.90 9.57
C THR A 98 -6.72 -2.91 11.01
N THR A 99 -6.03 -3.99 11.41
CA THR A 99 -5.41 -4.15 12.74
C THR A 99 -3.95 -4.58 12.64
N ALA A 100 -3.19 -4.36 13.71
CA ALA A 100 -1.81 -4.83 13.79
C ALA A 100 -1.70 -6.37 13.77
N ASP A 101 -2.71 -7.07 14.30
CA ASP A 101 -2.72 -8.53 14.29
C ASP A 101 -2.96 -9.09 12.89
N GLU A 102 -3.81 -8.44 12.09
CA GLU A 102 -3.98 -8.77 10.67
C GLU A 102 -2.68 -8.57 9.90
N VAL A 103 -1.96 -7.45 10.10
CA VAL A 103 -0.64 -7.22 9.47
C VAL A 103 0.35 -8.33 9.82
N ARG A 104 0.44 -8.74 11.09
CA ARG A 104 1.34 -9.83 11.51
C ARG A 104 0.93 -11.17 10.89
N ALA A 105 -0.37 -11.43 10.78
CA ALA A 105 -0.89 -12.65 10.19
C ALA A 105 -0.63 -12.70 8.66
N ALA A 106 -0.78 -11.57 7.96
CA ALA A 106 -0.43 -11.41 6.55
C ALA A 106 1.06 -11.72 6.31
N ALA A 107 1.91 -11.07 7.09
CA ALA A 107 3.37 -11.25 7.04
C ALA A 107 3.78 -12.71 7.24
N ALA A 108 3.13 -13.42 8.17
CA ALA A 108 3.39 -14.84 8.42
C ALA A 108 2.95 -15.76 7.27
N ARG A 109 1.96 -15.35 6.45
CA ARG A 109 1.52 -16.05 5.24
C ARG A 109 2.35 -15.69 4.00
N GLY A 110 3.08 -14.58 4.03
CA GLY A 110 3.82 -14.07 2.88
C GLY A 110 2.95 -13.31 1.87
N THR A 111 1.84 -12.73 2.35
CA THR A 111 0.92 -11.86 1.61
C THR A 111 0.98 -10.45 2.14
#